data_AF-A0A1E7Q8Q4-F1
#
_entry.id   AF-A0A1E7Q8Q4-F1
#
_cell.length_a   1.000
_cell.length_b   1.000
_cell.length_c   1.000
_cell.angle_alpha   90.00
_cell.angle_beta   90.00
_cell.angle_gamma   90.00
#
_symmetry.space_group_name_H-M   'P 1'
#
loop_
_entity.id
_entity.type
_entity.pdbx_description
1 polymer ?
#
loop_
_entity_poly.entity_id
_entity_poly.type
_entity_poly.pdbx_seq_one_letter_code
_entity_poly.pdbx_strand_id
1 'polypeptide(L)'
;MVTITLRDAARFGQMMLERGVFKGKRIIPESYFQSTFDTPFTGHSTSYKILGMEEEYKNQVWMIQDANLMYTAGSFGQYIFVDYKNKFAVVFMANWANNSIQKNLDHMLRIVLSVGEHIAKKQKD
;
A
#
# COMPACT_ATOMS: atom_id res chain seq x y z
N MET A 1 -13.10 -15.93 -3.22
CA MET A 1 -13.38 -14.48 -3.04
C MET A 1 -13.46 -14.21 -1.56
N VAL A 2 -12.77 -13.20 -1.04
CA VAL A 2 -12.82 -12.82 0.38
C VAL A 2 -13.67 -11.56 0.51
N THR A 3 -14.59 -11.54 1.46
CA THR A 3 -15.42 -10.38 1.80
C THR A 3 -15.26 -10.09 3.27
N ILE A 4 -14.86 -8.87 3.60
CA ILE A 4 -14.59 -8.41 4.98
C ILE A 4 -15.05 -6.96 5.12
N THR A 5 -15.20 -6.49 6.35
CA THR A 5 -15.54 -5.08 6.59
C THR A 5 -14.35 -4.17 6.27
N LEU A 6 -14.61 -2.89 5.97
CA LEU A 6 -13.58 -1.87 5.80
C LEU A 6 -12.63 -1.81 7.01
N ARG A 7 -13.19 -1.94 8.22
CA ARG A 7 -12.42 -1.90 9.46
C ARG A 7 -11.52 -3.13 9.62
N ASP A 8 -11.98 -4.30 9.20
CA ASP A 8 -11.14 -5.51 9.21
C ASP A 8 -10.02 -5.44 8.18
N ALA A 9 -10.30 -4.92 6.99
CA ALA A 9 -9.26 -4.63 6.01
C ALA A 9 -8.22 -3.64 6.55
N ALA A 10 -8.65 -2.62 7.30
CA ALA A 10 -7.74 -1.67 7.94
C ALA A 10 -6.87 -2.32 9.01
N ARG A 11 -7.34 -3.37 9.71
CA ARG A 11 -6.51 -4.16 10.63
C ARG A 11 -5.42 -4.95 9.90
N PHE A 12 -5.73 -5.46 8.70
CA PHE A 12 -4.72 -6.05 7.83
C PHE A 12 -3.70 -5.00 7.39
N GLY A 13 -4.15 -3.81 6.95
CA GLY A 13 -3.27 -2.69 6.62
C GLY A 13 -2.37 -2.28 7.78
N GLN A 14 -2.91 -2.20 9.01
CA GLN A 14 -2.13 -1.95 10.22
C GLN A 14 -1.09 -3.04 10.46
N MET A 15 -1.46 -4.32 10.32
CA MET A 15 -0.51 -5.43 10.49
C MET A 15 0.65 -5.35 9.48
N MET A 16 0.37 -4.96 8.24
CA MET A 16 1.39 -4.73 7.22
C MET A 16 2.28 -3.51 7.53
N LEU A 17 1.69 -2.42 8.02
CA LEU A 17 2.41 -1.24 8.50
C LEU A 17 3.36 -1.59 9.66
N GLU A 18 2.89 -2.41 10.60
CA GLU A 18 3.64 -2.93 11.74
C GLU A 18 4.49 -4.15 11.38
N ARG A 19 4.83 -4.31 10.09
CA ARG A 19 5.78 -5.31 9.58
C ARG A 19 5.50 -6.73 10.07
N GLY A 20 4.23 -7.12 9.99
CA GLY A 20 3.78 -8.48 10.29
C GLY A 20 3.28 -8.68 11.71
N VAL A 21 3.31 -7.66 12.57
CA VAL A 21 2.84 -7.74 13.96
C VAL A 21 1.44 -7.15 14.08
N PHE A 22 0.55 -7.88 14.74
CA PHE A 22 -0.77 -7.37 15.09
C PHE A 22 -1.07 -7.69 16.55
N LYS A 23 -1.41 -6.66 17.34
CA LYS A 23 -1.67 -6.78 18.79
C LYS A 23 -0.57 -7.55 19.54
N GLY A 24 0.70 -7.23 19.25
CA GLY A 24 1.86 -7.86 19.88
C GLY A 24 2.17 -9.29 19.42
N LYS A 25 1.37 -9.87 18.53
CA LYS A 25 1.62 -11.20 17.95
C LYS A 25 2.17 -11.07 16.54
N ARG A 26 3.27 -11.77 16.24
CA ARG A 26 3.79 -11.90 14.87
C ARG A 26 2.91 -12.86 14.07
N ILE A 27 2.35 -12.35 12.97
CA ILE A 27 1.51 -13.08 12.01
C ILE A 27 2.31 -13.39 10.74
N ILE A 28 3.07 -12.41 10.23
CA ILE A 28 3.97 -12.56 9.09
C ILE A 28 5.42 -12.45 9.59
N PRO A 29 6.35 -13.33 9.15
CA PRO A 29 7.75 -13.27 9.55
C PRO A 29 8.43 -12.00 9.03
N GLU A 30 9.39 -11.46 9.78
CA GLU A 30 10.14 -10.26 9.38
C GLU A 30 10.87 -10.46 8.04
N SER A 31 11.32 -11.69 7.77
CA SER A 31 11.98 -12.07 6.52
C SER A 31 11.13 -11.84 5.27
N TYR A 32 9.79 -11.83 5.40
CA TYR A 32 8.90 -11.42 4.32
C TYR A 32 9.18 -9.97 3.93
N PHE A 33 9.18 -9.04 4.89
CA PHE A 33 9.38 -7.61 4.61
C PHE A 33 10.81 -7.31 4.16
N GLN A 34 11.79 -7.97 4.77
CA GLN A 34 13.20 -7.87 4.34
C GLN A 34 13.35 -8.27 2.87
N SER A 35 12.83 -9.43 2.49
CA SER A 35 12.95 -9.91 1.11
C SER A 35 12.01 -9.20 0.13
N THR A 36 10.92 -8.60 0.60
CA THR A 36 9.93 -7.96 -0.28
C THR A 36 10.27 -6.51 -0.54
N PHE A 37 10.55 -5.74 0.52
CA PHE A 37 10.54 -4.29 0.52
C PHE A 37 11.92 -3.66 0.81
N ASP A 38 12.75 -4.31 1.62
CA ASP A 38 14.03 -3.71 2.04
C ASP A 38 15.19 -4.04 1.09
N THR A 39 15.05 -5.08 0.25
CA THR A 39 16.05 -5.43 -0.76
C THR A 39 15.80 -4.70 -2.07
N PRO A 40 16.85 -4.23 -2.78
CA PRO A 40 16.71 -3.71 -4.13
C PRO A 40 15.93 -4.69 -5.00
N PHE A 41 14.95 -4.16 -5.72
CA PHE A 41 14.10 -5.00 -6.53
C PHE A 41 14.85 -5.47 -7.78
N THR A 42 14.89 -6.78 -7.96
CA THR A 42 15.55 -7.46 -9.08
C THR A 42 14.55 -8.14 -10.02
N GLY A 43 13.26 -7.89 -9.82
CA GLY A 43 12.17 -8.49 -10.60
C GLY A 43 11.71 -7.62 -11.77
N HIS A 44 10.51 -7.91 -12.27
CA HIS A 44 9.88 -7.12 -13.34
C HIS A 44 9.25 -5.85 -12.79
N SER A 45 9.78 -4.68 -13.18
CA SER A 45 9.07 -3.40 -13.02
C SER A 45 7.97 -3.32 -14.07
N THR A 46 6.86 -2.64 -13.78
CA THR A 46 5.88 -2.36 -14.82
C THR A 46 6.44 -1.33 -15.81
N SER A 47 6.03 -1.39 -17.07
CA SER A 47 6.42 -0.36 -18.05
C SER A 47 5.75 1.00 -17.81
N TYR A 48 4.80 1.06 -16.88
CA TYR A 48 4.02 2.24 -16.58
C TYR A 48 4.52 2.88 -15.28
N LYS A 49 4.76 4.20 -15.31
CA LYS A 49 5.16 4.96 -14.12
C LYS A 49 3.93 5.62 -13.50
N ILE A 50 3.69 5.36 -12.22
CA ILE A 50 2.60 5.99 -11.46
C ILE A 50 3.12 7.31 -10.91
N LEU A 51 2.52 8.43 -11.32
CA LEU A 51 3.03 9.77 -10.99
C LEU A 51 4.53 9.97 -11.28
N GLY A 52 5.08 9.26 -12.28
CA GLY A 52 6.51 9.30 -12.62
C GLY A 52 7.42 8.38 -11.79
N MET A 53 6.87 7.65 -10.81
CA MET A 53 7.60 6.67 -10.00
C MET A 53 7.46 5.26 -10.56
N GLU A 54 8.48 4.43 -10.34
CA GLU A 54 8.45 3.01 -10.69
C GLU A 54 7.51 2.23 -9.77
N GLU A 55 6.83 1.25 -10.36
CA GLU A 55 5.99 0.31 -9.65
C GLU A 55 6.57 -1.10 -9.76
N GLU A 56 6.72 -1.74 -8.61
CA GLU A 56 7.33 -3.05 -8.49
C GLU A 56 6.36 -4.03 -7.85
N TYR A 57 6.49 -5.31 -8.20
CA TYR A 57 5.63 -6.36 -7.65
C TYR A 57 6.44 -7.53 -7.12
N LYS A 58 6.24 -7.87 -5.85
CA LYS A 58 6.88 -9.03 -5.20
C LYS A 58 5.98 -9.58 -4.11
N ASN A 59 5.97 -10.90 -3.95
CA ASN A 59 5.31 -11.58 -2.83
C ASN A 59 3.85 -11.13 -2.57
N GLN A 60 3.09 -10.95 -3.67
CA GLN A 60 1.67 -10.58 -3.67
C GLN A 60 1.33 -9.14 -3.24
N VAL A 61 2.33 -8.25 -3.24
CA VAL A 61 2.15 -6.81 -2.99
C VAL A 61 2.80 -6.00 -4.10
N TRP A 62 2.22 -4.82 -4.34
CA TRP A 62 2.79 -3.77 -5.15
C TRP A 62 3.58 -2.81 -4.27
N MET A 63 4.63 -2.20 -4.82
CA MET A 63 5.53 -1.31 -4.10
C MET A 63 5.89 -0.12 -4.96
N ILE A 64 5.98 1.04 -4.31
CA ILE A 64 6.46 2.28 -4.89
C ILE A 64 7.57 2.76 -3.94
N GLN A 65 8.80 2.26 -4.18
CA GLN A 65 9.93 2.46 -3.27
C GLN A 65 10.28 3.94 -3.08
N ASP A 66 10.20 4.74 -4.15
CA ASP A 66 10.43 6.20 -4.13
C ASP A 66 9.53 6.92 -3.10
N ALA A 67 8.31 6.40 -2.90
CA ALA A 67 7.35 6.95 -1.96
C ALA A 67 7.34 6.22 -0.61
N ASN A 68 8.17 5.19 -0.43
CA ASN A 68 8.17 4.31 0.73
C ASN A 68 6.78 3.70 1.02
N LEU A 69 6.11 3.27 -0.06
CA LEU A 69 4.74 2.74 -0.05
C LEU A 69 4.70 1.28 -0.47
N MET A 70 3.90 0.49 0.25
CA MET A 70 3.46 -0.84 -0.16
C MET A 70 1.95 -0.85 -0.27
N TYR A 71 1.40 -1.60 -1.21
CA TYR A 71 -0.04 -1.70 -1.33
C TYR A 71 -0.53 -2.98 -2.02
N THR A 72 -1.82 -3.28 -1.85
CA THR A 72 -2.52 -4.34 -2.58
C THR A 72 -3.60 -3.72 -3.45
N ALA A 73 -3.80 -4.26 -4.65
CA ALA A 73 -4.82 -3.81 -5.59
C ALA A 73 -5.81 -4.95 -5.89
N GLY A 74 -7.09 -4.61 -5.92
CA GLY A 74 -8.17 -5.46 -6.39
C GLY A 74 -9.01 -4.75 -7.44
N SER A 75 -9.63 -5.54 -8.32
CA SER A 75 -10.45 -5.00 -9.41
C SER A 75 -11.59 -4.12 -8.88
N PHE A 76 -11.99 -3.14 -9.69
CA PHE A 76 -13.10 -2.22 -9.38
C PHE A 76 -12.89 -1.32 -8.15
N GLY A 77 -11.64 -1.07 -7.78
CA GLY A 77 -11.27 -0.04 -6.81
C GLY A 77 -11.09 -0.52 -5.37
N GLN A 78 -10.55 -1.73 -5.20
CA GLN A 78 -10.16 -2.21 -3.87
C GLN A 78 -8.68 -1.92 -3.67
N TYR A 79 -8.33 -1.15 -2.64
CA TYR A 79 -6.93 -0.88 -2.33
C TYR A 79 -6.69 -0.88 -0.83
N ILE A 80 -5.49 -1.35 -0.45
CA ILE A 80 -4.94 -1.16 0.89
C ILE A 80 -3.54 -0.60 0.68
N PHE A 81 -3.33 0.65 1.05
CA PHE A 81 -2.01 1.31 1.01
C PHE A 81 -1.42 1.38 2.41
N VAL A 82 -0.10 1.25 2.47
CA VAL A 82 0.72 1.30 3.68
C VAL A 82 1.86 2.29 3.41
N ASP A 83 1.79 3.44 4.07
CA ASP A 83 2.80 4.50 4.02
C ASP A 83 3.74 4.36 5.21
N TYR A 84 4.94 3.84 4.94
CA TYR A 84 5.97 3.66 5.97
C TYR A 84 6.66 4.98 6.33
N LYS A 85 6.66 5.98 5.44
CA LYS A 85 7.25 7.29 5.69
C LYS A 85 6.44 8.09 6.71
N ASN A 86 5.12 8.14 6.52
CA ASN A 86 4.20 8.89 7.36
C ASN A 86 3.46 8.03 8.40
N LYS A 87 3.76 6.73 8.43
CA LYS A 87 3.29 5.74 9.41
C LYS A 87 1.77 5.61 9.49
N PHE A 88 1.12 5.40 8.35
CA PHE A 88 -0.32 5.12 8.33
C PHE A 88 -0.69 4.10 7.24
N ALA A 89 -1.85 3.49 7.41
CA ALA A 89 -2.48 2.66 6.39
C ALA A 89 -3.84 3.25 6.02
N VAL A 90 -4.25 3.09 4.75
CA VAL A 90 -5.54 3.55 4.24
C VAL A 90 -6.15 2.51 3.34
N VAL A 91 -7.47 2.35 3.46
CA VAL A 91 -8.24 1.35 2.71
C VAL A 91 -9.27 2.07 1.85
N PHE A 92 -9.33 1.67 0.59
CA PHE A 92 -10.38 2.06 -0.35
C PHE A 92 -11.17 0.81 -0.71
N MET A 93 -12.50 0.89 -0.58
CA MET A 93 -13.44 -0.09 -1.08
C MET A 93 -14.44 0.65 -1.98
N ALA A 94 -14.47 0.28 -3.25
CA ALA A 94 -15.33 0.90 -4.24
C ALA A 94 -16.06 -0.15 -5.07
N ASN A 95 -16.92 0.30 -5.99
CA ASN A 95 -17.55 -0.54 -6.99
C ASN A 95 -17.57 0.21 -8.32
N TRP A 96 -16.39 0.46 -8.89
CA TRP A 96 -16.28 1.21 -10.14
C TRP A 96 -16.92 0.45 -11.29
N ALA A 97 -17.62 1.15 -12.18
CA ALA A 97 -18.24 0.55 -13.36
C ALA A 97 -17.20 -0.10 -14.29
N ASN A 98 -15.97 0.46 -14.33
CA ASN A 98 -14.91 0.03 -15.21
C ASN A 98 -13.65 -0.31 -14.41
N ASN A 99 -12.92 -1.36 -14.83
CA ASN A 99 -11.71 -1.83 -14.17
C ASN A 99 -10.43 -1.12 -14.66
N SER A 100 -10.46 0.17 -14.97
CA SER A 100 -9.28 0.89 -15.47
C SER A 100 -8.30 1.19 -14.33
N ILE A 101 -7.51 0.18 -13.95
CA ILE A 101 -6.61 0.23 -12.78
C ILE A 101 -5.63 1.41 -12.87
N GLN A 102 -4.97 1.63 -14.00
CA GLN A 102 -3.88 2.62 -14.13
C GLN A 102 -4.31 4.07 -13.86
N LYS A 103 -5.32 4.58 -14.60
CA LYS A 103 -5.79 5.96 -14.42
C LYS A 103 -6.32 6.22 -13.01
N ASN A 104 -6.96 5.21 -12.42
CA ASN A 104 -7.51 5.36 -11.09
C ASN A 104 -6.44 5.26 -9.99
N LEU A 105 -5.37 4.50 -10.23
CA LEU A 105 -4.25 4.35 -9.32
C LEU A 105 -3.49 5.68 -9.11
N ASP A 106 -3.26 6.45 -10.18
CA ASP A 106 -2.70 7.81 -10.08
C ASP A 106 -3.52 8.70 -9.13
N HIS A 107 -4.86 8.65 -9.25
CA HIS A 107 -5.75 9.43 -8.40
C HIS A 107 -5.72 8.96 -6.95
N MET A 108 -5.77 7.65 -6.71
CA MET A 108 -5.70 7.09 -5.36
C MET A 108 -4.36 7.44 -4.71
N LEU A 109 -3.25 7.27 -5.44
CA LEU A 109 -1.93 7.58 -4.93
C LEU A 109 -1.77 9.06 -4.58
N ARG A 110 -2.31 9.98 -5.38
CA ARG A 110 -2.34 11.41 -5.03
C ARG A 110 -3.04 11.67 -3.69
N ILE A 111 -4.19 11.02 -3.46
CA ILE A 111 -4.91 11.14 -2.18
C ILE A 111 -4.04 10.63 -1.03
N VAL A 112 -3.43 9.44 -1.18
CA VAL A 112 -2.56 8.85 -0.15
C VAL A 112 -1.41 9.79 0.19
N LEU A 113 -0.69 10.29 -0.82
CA LEU A 113 0.45 11.19 -0.62
C LEU A 113 0.03 12.50 0.06
N SER A 114 -1.08 13.12 -0.38
CA SER A 114 -1.60 14.35 0.24
C SER A 114 -2.05 14.14 1.69
N VAL A 115 -2.66 13.00 2.02
CA VAL A 115 -3.00 12.65 3.41
C VAL A 115 -1.73 12.48 4.25
N GLY A 116 -0.72 11.79 3.73
CA GLY A 116 0.57 11.62 4.38
C GLY A 116 1.26 12.95 4.70
N GLU A 117 1.29 13.87 3.74
CA GLU A 117 1.81 15.23 3.94
C GLU A 117 1.06 15.99 5.04
N HIS A 118 -0.26 15.84 5.12
CA HIS A 118 -1.07 16.48 6.14
C HIS A 118 -0.80 15.90 7.54
N ILE A 119 -0.67 14.57 7.65
CA ILE A 119 -0.31 13.89 8.90
C ILE A 119 1.07 14.35 9.38
N ALA A 120 2.06 14.41 8.49
CA ALA A 120 3.42 14.82 8.81
C ALA A 120 3.51 16.27 9.31
N LYS A 121 2.66 17.18 8.83
CA LYS A 121 2.58 18.56 9.32
C LYS A 121 2.08 18.61 10.76
N LYS A 122 0.98 17.90 11.07
CA LYS A 122 0.40 17.86 12.42
C LYS A 122 1.32 17.25 13.49
N GLN A 123 2.26 16.39 13.12
CA GLN A 123 3.21 15.81 14.08
C GLN A 123 4.33 16.77 14.49
N LYS A 124 4.49 17.90 13.79
CA LYS A 124 5.50 18.92 14.08
C LYS A 124 4.98 20.07 14.95
N ASP A 125 3.67 20.16 15.11
CA ASP A 125 2.96 21.12 15.97
C ASP A 125 2.75 20.52 17.37
#